data_AF-A0A6A5PFU9-F1
#
_entry.id   AF-A0A6A5PFU9-F1
#
_cell.length_a   1.000
_cell.length_b   1.000
_cell.length_c   1.000
_cell.angle_alpha   90.00
_cell.angle_beta   90.00
_cell.angle_gamma   90.00
#
_symmetry.space_group_name_H-M   'P 1'
#
loop_
_entity.id
_entity.type
_entity.pdbx_description
1 polymer ?
#
loop_
_entity_poly.entity_id
_entity_poly.type
_entity_poly.pdbx_seq_one_letter_code
_entity_poly.pdbx_strand_id
1 'polypeptide(L)'
;MHTLSHPYSNVLSYSNHSRPSFYRVGATRISIKCGHGFESVYGFGSARSDWLSDCAILTSKVDSLKDSHVVNENGNGGVDHVAAVNGHTSAVSNLNLVPIENKKQIQPKPLTITDLSPAPIHGSQLRVAYQGVPGAYSEAAAGKAYPDSQVIPCDQFEVAFQAVELWIADRAVLPVENSLGGSIHRNYDLLLRHRLHIVGEVQLPVHHCLLALPDVRKEYLTRVISHPQALAQCEHTLTKLGLNVAREAVDDTAGAAEFVAANNLRDTAAIASARAAELYGLEVLEDGIQDDPNNVTRFVMLAREPVIPRTDRPFKTSIVFAHDKGTSVLFKVLSAFAFRNISLTKIESRPHRNRPIRVVDDESEGTAKHFEYMFYVDFEASMAQVKAQNALAEVQEFTSFLRVLGSYPMDMTPWNPSSRRGD
;
A
#
# COMPACT_ATOMS: atom_id res chain seq x y z
N MET A 1 9.36 65.17 -4.79
CA MET A 1 9.98 65.80 -5.98
C MET A 1 10.28 64.68 -6.96
N HIS A 2 9.33 64.34 -7.83
CA HIS A 2 9.21 64.79 -9.25
C HIS A 2 10.43 64.32 -10.07
N THR A 3 10.37 63.60 -11.20
CA THR A 3 9.34 63.38 -12.26
C THR A 3 9.96 62.36 -13.25
N LEU A 4 9.29 61.26 -13.63
CA LEU A 4 8.48 61.04 -14.86
C LEU A 4 9.09 61.52 -16.19
N SER A 5 9.30 60.60 -17.16
CA SER A 5 8.56 60.59 -18.45
C SER A 5 9.11 59.57 -19.48
N HIS A 6 8.23 58.69 -19.95
CA HIS A 6 8.10 58.20 -21.34
C HIS A 6 7.18 59.21 -22.09
N PRO A 7 7.13 59.29 -23.45
CA PRO A 7 6.35 58.30 -24.22
C PRO A 7 6.46 58.20 -25.78
N TYR A 8 5.72 57.20 -26.32
CA TYR A 8 5.00 57.04 -27.61
C TYR A 8 5.72 56.87 -28.99
N SER A 9 5.36 55.79 -29.72
CA SER A 9 4.49 55.88 -30.93
C SER A 9 4.06 54.50 -31.50
N ASN A 10 2.80 54.47 -31.96
CA ASN A 10 2.03 53.35 -32.56
C ASN A 10 2.27 53.22 -34.07
N VAL A 11 2.07 52.02 -34.64
CA VAL A 11 1.50 51.83 -36.00
C VAL A 11 0.57 50.60 -36.02
N LEU A 12 -0.67 50.81 -36.46
CA LEU A 12 -1.72 49.82 -36.79
C LEU A 12 -1.67 49.51 -38.29
N SER A 13 -1.99 48.27 -38.70
CA SER A 13 -2.61 47.99 -40.01
C SER A 13 -3.49 46.73 -39.99
N TYR A 14 -4.49 46.72 -40.87
CA TYR A 14 -5.78 46.03 -40.79
C TYR A 14 -5.83 44.68 -41.55
N SER A 15 -6.56 43.72 -40.96
CA SER A 15 -7.49 42.70 -41.51
C SER A 15 -7.24 41.96 -42.84
N ASN A 16 -7.39 40.62 -42.80
CA ASN A 16 -8.31 39.91 -43.71
C ASN A 16 -8.71 38.50 -43.18
N HIS A 17 -10.01 38.26 -43.12
CA HIS A 17 -10.64 36.96 -42.82
C HIS A 17 -10.86 36.15 -44.09
N SER A 18 -10.64 34.83 -44.04
CA SER A 18 -11.24 33.87 -44.98
C SER A 18 -11.65 32.59 -44.23
N ARG A 19 -12.90 32.15 -44.46
CA ARG A 19 -13.52 30.93 -43.90
C ARG A 19 -13.16 29.70 -44.76
N PRO A 20 -13.06 28.48 -44.20
CA PRO A 20 -12.79 27.27 -44.97
C PRO A 20 -14.07 26.56 -45.45
N SER A 21 -13.89 25.83 -46.56
CA SER A 21 -14.85 25.00 -47.30
C SER A 21 -15.11 23.65 -46.63
N PHE A 22 -16.36 23.18 -46.69
CA PHE A 22 -16.78 21.83 -46.28
C PHE A 22 -16.37 20.76 -47.30
N TYR A 23 -15.83 19.63 -46.83
CA TYR A 23 -15.86 18.34 -47.53
C TYR A 23 -16.19 17.19 -46.56
N ARG A 24 -17.14 16.34 -46.96
CA ARG A 24 -17.57 15.10 -46.29
C ARG A 24 -16.47 14.03 -46.39
N VAL A 25 -16.25 13.25 -45.32
CA VAL A 25 -15.46 12.02 -45.34
C VAL A 25 -16.34 10.85 -44.90
N GLY A 26 -16.40 9.82 -45.75
CA GLY A 26 -17.08 8.55 -45.50
C GLY A 26 -16.27 7.60 -44.62
N ALA A 27 -16.94 6.57 -44.10
CA ALA A 27 -16.40 5.62 -43.13
C ALA A 27 -15.26 4.76 -43.69
N THR A 28 -14.11 4.76 -43.01
CA THR A 28 -13.04 3.77 -43.22
C THR A 28 -12.56 3.20 -41.89
N ARG A 29 -12.51 1.87 -41.85
CA ARG A 29 -12.06 0.99 -40.76
C ARG A 29 -10.61 1.33 -40.38
N ILE A 30 -10.36 1.72 -39.12
CA ILE A 30 -9.02 2.04 -38.63
C ILE A 30 -8.36 0.76 -38.10
N SER A 31 -7.20 0.40 -38.66
CA SER A 31 -6.26 -0.59 -38.11
C SER A 31 -5.06 0.17 -37.55
N ILE A 32 -4.88 0.15 -36.23
CA ILE A 32 -3.76 0.81 -35.55
C ILE A 32 -2.58 -0.16 -35.44
N LYS A 33 -1.44 0.20 -36.06
CA LYS A 33 -0.11 -0.34 -35.73
C LYS A 33 0.67 0.78 -35.04
N CYS A 34 1.10 0.54 -33.80
CA CYS A 34 2.00 1.46 -33.09
C CYS A 34 3.45 1.14 -33.45
N GLY A 35 4.16 2.12 -34.02
CA GLY A 35 5.61 2.15 -34.16
C GLY A 35 6.18 3.25 -33.26
N HIS A 36 7.35 2.99 -32.66
CA HIS A 36 8.03 3.88 -31.74
C HIS A 36 9.00 4.78 -32.51
N GLY A 37 8.89 6.11 -32.37
CA GLY A 37 9.77 7.10 -32.99
C GLY A 37 10.21 8.13 -31.95
N PHE A 38 11.52 8.32 -31.83
CA PHE A 38 12.19 9.21 -30.89
C PHE A 38 12.65 10.47 -31.63
N GLU A 39 12.23 11.65 -31.17
CA GLU A 39 12.93 12.91 -31.47
C GLU A 39 12.97 13.77 -30.21
N SER A 40 14.19 14.07 -29.76
CA SER A 40 14.49 14.73 -28.48
C SER A 40 14.94 16.18 -28.71
N VAL A 41 14.28 17.13 -28.04
CA VAL A 41 14.93 18.30 -27.44
C VAL A 41 14.12 18.66 -26.18
N TYR A 42 14.81 18.72 -25.03
CA TYR A 42 14.35 18.78 -23.62
C TYR A 42 14.05 17.42 -22.97
N GLY A 43 14.94 17.03 -22.04
CA GLY A 43 15.08 15.66 -21.50
C GLY A 43 14.05 15.23 -20.43
N PHE A 44 13.29 14.17 -20.78
CA PHE A 44 13.11 12.84 -20.14
C PHE A 44 13.34 12.64 -18.63
N GLY A 45 12.60 11.76 -17.94
CA GLY A 45 12.20 10.41 -18.38
C GLY A 45 10.72 10.04 -18.31
N SER A 46 10.20 9.56 -19.45
CA SER A 46 9.03 8.68 -19.53
C SER A 46 9.49 7.26 -19.23
N ALA A 47 9.12 6.75 -18.07
CA ALA A 47 9.49 5.42 -17.63
C ALA A 47 8.49 4.38 -18.17
N ARG A 48 8.91 3.12 -18.27
CA ARG A 48 8.03 1.98 -18.61
C ARG A 48 6.78 1.93 -17.71
N SER A 49 6.86 2.47 -16.49
CA SER A 49 5.77 2.64 -15.54
C SER A 49 4.67 3.59 -16.02
N ASP A 50 5.03 4.65 -16.76
CA ASP A 50 4.06 5.62 -17.29
C ASP A 50 3.24 4.97 -18.41
N TRP A 51 3.91 4.17 -19.26
CA TRP A 51 3.25 3.40 -20.31
C TRP A 51 2.31 2.32 -19.76
N LEU A 52 2.71 1.62 -18.69
CA LEU A 52 1.85 0.63 -18.03
C LEU A 52 0.63 1.27 -17.36
N SER A 53 0.81 2.46 -16.78
CA SER A 53 -0.28 3.24 -16.18
C SER A 53 -1.27 3.72 -17.23
N ASP A 54 -0.78 4.23 -18.35
CA ASP A 54 -1.62 4.67 -19.47
C ASP A 54 -2.34 3.49 -20.15
N CYS A 55 -1.68 2.33 -20.27
CA CYS A 55 -2.31 1.12 -20.80
C CYS A 55 -3.45 0.64 -19.88
N ALA A 56 -3.26 0.65 -18.56
CA ALA A 56 -4.29 0.28 -17.59
C ALA A 56 -5.53 1.21 -17.68
N ILE A 57 -5.31 2.51 -17.87
CA ILE A 57 -6.37 3.52 -18.07
C ILE A 57 -7.12 3.29 -19.38
N LEU A 58 -6.44 2.87 -20.44
CA LEU A 58 -7.07 2.61 -21.74
C LEU A 58 -7.90 1.33 -21.74
N THR A 59 -7.45 0.26 -21.07
CA THR A 59 -8.26 -0.97 -20.92
C THR A 59 -9.54 -0.75 -20.11
N SER A 60 -9.54 0.11 -19.08
CA SER A 60 -10.75 0.38 -18.28
C SER A 60 -11.79 1.23 -19.04
N LYS A 61 -11.35 2.07 -20.00
CA LYS A 61 -12.23 2.85 -20.87
C LYS A 61 -12.89 2.04 -21.99
N VAL A 62 -12.31 0.91 -22.39
CA VAL A 62 -12.88 0.07 -23.45
C VAL A 62 -14.04 -0.79 -22.95
N ASP A 63 -14.04 -1.19 -21.68
CA ASP A 63 -15.17 -1.93 -21.09
C ASP A 63 -16.36 -1.03 -20.74
N SER A 64 -16.13 0.25 -20.46
CA SER A 64 -17.20 1.23 -20.16
C SER A 64 -17.97 1.72 -21.40
N LEU A 65 -17.56 1.35 -22.61
CA LEU A 65 -18.25 1.69 -23.86
C LEU A 65 -19.12 0.56 -24.43
N LYS A 66 -19.24 -0.58 -23.74
CA LYS A 66 -20.09 -1.70 -24.21
C LYS A 66 -21.52 -1.74 -23.63
N ASP A 67 -21.84 -0.93 -22.62
CA ASP A 67 -23.17 -0.90 -22.00
C ASP A 67 -23.87 0.46 -22.12
N SER A 68 -24.17 0.90 -23.34
CA SER A 68 -25.17 1.98 -23.54
C SER A 68 -25.79 1.98 -24.94
N HIS A 69 -26.93 1.29 -25.09
CA HIS A 69 -27.93 1.42 -26.17
C HIS A 69 -29.15 0.56 -25.75
N VAL A 70 -30.43 0.93 -25.76
CA VAL A 70 -31.25 2.09 -26.19
C VAL A 70 -32.55 2.02 -25.36
N VAL A 71 -33.06 3.17 -24.89
CA VAL A 71 -34.44 3.32 -24.39
C VAL A 71 -35.30 3.82 -25.54
N ASN A 72 -36.44 3.17 -25.82
CA ASN A 72 -37.58 3.83 -26.47
C ASN A 72 -38.94 3.21 -26.09
N GLU A 73 -39.70 4.03 -25.36
CA GLU A 73 -41.15 4.30 -25.35
C GLU A 73 -42.29 3.25 -25.47
N ASN A 74 -43.27 3.52 -24.60
CA ASN A 74 -44.73 3.42 -24.72
C ASN A 74 -45.45 2.10 -24.40
N GLY A 75 -46.43 2.24 -23.50
CA GLY A 75 -47.31 1.18 -23.04
C GLY A 75 -48.72 1.24 -23.64
N ASN A 76 -49.44 0.19 -23.26
CA ASN A 76 -50.89 -0.02 -23.19
C ASN A 76 -51.59 -0.71 -24.39
N GLY A 77 -52.23 -1.84 -24.11
CA GLY A 77 -53.31 -2.41 -24.93
C GLY A 77 -53.34 -3.95 -25.09
N GLY A 78 -54.00 -4.64 -24.16
CA GLY A 78 -55.07 -5.64 -24.40
C GLY A 78 -54.89 -6.91 -25.26
N VAL A 79 -55.35 -8.02 -24.64
CA VAL A 79 -56.12 -9.18 -25.18
C VAL A 79 -55.37 -10.46 -25.57
N ASP A 80 -55.87 -11.55 -24.98
CA ASP A 80 -55.61 -12.96 -25.20
C ASP A 80 -55.53 -13.37 -26.67
N HIS A 81 -54.53 -14.20 -27.02
CA HIS A 81 -54.73 -15.30 -27.96
C HIS A 81 -53.64 -16.37 -27.80
N VAL A 82 -54.09 -17.58 -27.46
CA VAL A 82 -53.36 -18.83 -27.61
C VAL A 82 -53.22 -19.14 -29.10
N ALA A 83 -52.00 -19.36 -29.57
CA ALA A 83 -51.73 -20.15 -30.77
C ALA A 83 -50.33 -20.78 -30.66
N ALA A 84 -50.30 -22.10 -30.56
CA ALA A 84 -49.09 -22.92 -30.60
C ALA A 84 -49.04 -23.66 -31.94
N VAL A 85 -47.91 -23.63 -32.66
CA VAL A 85 -47.44 -24.63 -33.66
C VAL A 85 -45.92 -24.41 -33.86
N ASN A 86 -45.00 -25.30 -33.48
CA ASN A 86 -44.57 -26.53 -34.16
C ASN A 86 -44.12 -27.59 -33.13
N GLY A 87 -44.88 -28.68 -32.99
CA GLY A 87 -44.66 -29.72 -31.99
C GLY A 87 -43.39 -30.56 -32.17
N HIS A 88 -42.75 -30.91 -31.05
CA HIS A 88 -42.76 -32.29 -30.56
C HIS A 88 -42.41 -32.33 -29.06
N THR A 89 -43.14 -33.23 -28.40
CA THR A 89 -43.26 -33.57 -26.98
C THR A 89 -42.03 -34.24 -26.38
N SER A 90 -41.76 -34.04 -25.07
CA SER A 90 -41.79 -35.09 -24.02
C SER A 90 -41.09 -34.70 -22.70
N ALA A 91 -41.74 -35.08 -21.60
CA ALA A 91 -41.21 -35.32 -20.24
C ALA A 91 -40.83 -34.10 -19.37
N VAL A 92 -41.84 -33.55 -18.70
CA VAL A 92 -41.67 -32.92 -17.38
C VAL A 92 -41.38 -34.05 -16.38
N SER A 93 -40.12 -34.20 -16.00
CA SER A 93 -39.74 -35.06 -14.88
C SER A 93 -38.80 -34.31 -13.93
N ASN A 94 -39.32 -34.10 -12.72
CA ASN A 94 -38.61 -33.90 -11.46
C ASN A 94 -37.85 -32.58 -11.25
N LEU A 95 -38.60 -31.50 -11.03
CA LEU A 95 -38.17 -30.45 -10.12
C LEU A 95 -38.70 -30.81 -8.72
N ASN A 96 -37.80 -31.34 -7.87
CA ASN A 96 -38.04 -31.56 -6.46
C ASN A 96 -38.32 -30.23 -5.76
N LEU A 97 -39.60 -29.90 -5.61
CA LEU A 97 -40.06 -28.84 -4.72
C LEU A 97 -39.94 -29.36 -3.28
N VAL A 98 -38.97 -28.85 -2.54
CA VAL A 98 -38.86 -29.07 -1.08
C VAL A 98 -39.91 -28.19 -0.39
N PRO A 99 -40.75 -28.73 0.52
CA PRO A 99 -41.72 -27.93 1.26
C PRO A 99 -41.00 -26.96 2.21
N ILE A 100 -41.38 -25.68 2.19
CA ILE A 100 -40.93 -24.71 3.18
C ILE A 100 -41.72 -24.98 4.47
N GLU A 101 -41.11 -25.73 5.38
CA GLU A 101 -41.61 -25.84 6.75
C GLU A 101 -41.43 -24.52 7.50
N ASN A 102 -42.50 -24.12 8.19
CA ASN A 102 -42.65 -22.95 9.05
C ASN A 102 -41.38 -22.61 9.86
N LYS A 103 -40.62 -21.60 9.42
CA LYS A 103 -39.69 -20.85 10.28
C LYS A 103 -40.17 -19.41 10.41
N LYS A 104 -40.36 -19.03 11.67
CA LYS A 104 -40.71 -17.70 12.22
C LYS A 104 -40.42 -16.54 11.27
N GLN A 105 -41.41 -15.65 11.11
CA GLN A 105 -41.28 -14.35 10.45
C GLN A 105 -40.02 -13.61 10.94
N ILE A 106 -38.99 -13.57 10.09
CA ILE A 106 -37.86 -12.66 10.24
C ILE A 106 -38.26 -11.41 9.45
N GLN A 107 -38.52 -10.31 10.15
CA GLN A 107 -38.71 -9.02 9.51
C GLN A 107 -37.45 -8.65 8.71
N PRO A 108 -37.57 -8.14 7.48
CA PRO A 108 -36.40 -7.76 6.69
C PRO A 108 -35.65 -6.65 7.41
N LYS A 109 -34.36 -6.90 7.69
CA LYS A 109 -33.46 -5.93 8.31
C LYS A 109 -33.27 -4.76 7.33
N PRO A 110 -33.39 -3.51 7.78
CA PRO A 110 -33.16 -2.35 6.91
C PRO A 110 -31.70 -2.37 6.42
N LEU A 111 -31.52 -2.17 5.12
CA LEU A 111 -30.21 -2.14 4.47
C LEU A 111 -29.34 -1.04 5.11
N THR A 112 -28.12 -1.40 5.44
CA THR A 112 -27.08 -0.52 5.97
C THR A 112 -26.13 -0.08 4.85
N ILE A 113 -25.39 1.01 5.03
CA ILE A 113 -24.43 1.50 4.01
C ILE A 113 -23.35 0.45 3.66
N THR A 114 -23.15 -0.53 4.53
CA THR A 114 -22.33 -1.73 4.33
C THR A 114 -22.87 -2.66 3.24
N ASP A 115 -24.15 -2.56 2.88
CA ASP A 115 -24.77 -3.27 1.77
C ASP A 115 -24.58 -2.53 0.42
N LEU A 116 -24.06 -1.29 0.45
CA LEU A 116 -23.81 -0.43 -0.72
C LEU A 116 -22.32 -0.32 -1.09
N SER A 117 -21.40 -0.77 -0.23
CA SER A 117 -20.01 -0.99 -0.63
C SER A 117 -19.98 -2.13 -1.66
N PRO A 118 -19.23 -2.02 -2.78
CA PRO A 118 -19.02 -3.17 -3.64
C PRO A 118 -18.43 -4.28 -2.77
N ALA A 119 -19.19 -5.36 -2.60
CA ALA A 119 -18.69 -6.54 -1.92
C ALA A 119 -17.36 -6.94 -2.59
N PRO A 120 -16.36 -7.43 -1.83
CA PRO A 120 -15.34 -8.27 -2.45
C PRO A 120 -16.11 -9.28 -3.28
N ILE A 121 -15.84 -9.34 -4.57
CA ILE A 121 -16.52 -10.26 -5.50
C ILE A 121 -16.53 -11.61 -4.79
N HIS A 122 -17.71 -12.07 -4.37
CA HIS A 122 -17.86 -13.24 -3.50
C HIS A 122 -17.09 -14.40 -4.16
N GLY A 123 -15.92 -14.76 -3.62
CA GLY A 123 -15.02 -15.76 -4.20
C GLY A 123 -13.61 -15.30 -4.63
N SER A 124 -13.27 -14.00 -4.61
CA SER A 124 -11.90 -13.55 -4.89
C SER A 124 -11.01 -13.56 -3.65
N GLN A 125 -9.83 -14.17 -3.77
CA GLN A 125 -8.77 -14.17 -2.76
C GLN A 125 -8.42 -12.73 -2.33
N LEU A 126 -8.23 -12.47 -1.03
CA LEU A 126 -7.87 -11.14 -0.52
C LEU A 126 -6.56 -10.67 -1.16
N ARG A 127 -6.52 -9.46 -1.72
CA ARG A 127 -5.31 -8.92 -2.35
C ARG A 127 -4.53 -8.02 -1.38
N VAL A 128 -3.26 -8.32 -1.17
CA VAL A 128 -2.40 -7.63 -0.19
C VAL A 128 -1.18 -7.05 -0.88
N ALA A 129 -1.12 -5.72 -1.00
CA ALA A 129 0.05 -5.03 -1.52
C ALA A 129 1.19 -4.99 -0.50
N TYR A 130 2.41 -5.13 -0.97
CA TYR A 130 3.61 -4.95 -0.15
C TYR A 130 4.71 -4.33 -1.00
N GLN A 131 5.65 -3.62 -0.37
CA GLN A 131 6.81 -3.10 -1.10
C GLN A 131 7.94 -4.14 -1.13
N GLY A 132 8.47 -4.39 -2.33
CA GLY A 132 9.57 -5.32 -2.60
C GLY A 132 9.22 -6.37 -3.66
N VAL A 133 10.14 -7.32 -3.84
CA VAL A 133 9.99 -8.47 -4.75
C VAL A 133 9.67 -9.76 -3.97
N PRO A 134 9.29 -10.88 -4.62
CA PRO A 134 9.11 -12.15 -3.94
C PRO A 134 10.36 -12.56 -3.14
N GLY A 135 10.18 -13.08 -1.94
CA GLY A 135 11.24 -13.40 -0.97
C GLY A 135 11.57 -12.28 0.01
N ALA A 136 11.03 -11.07 -0.17
CA ALA A 136 11.23 -9.97 0.75
C ALA A 136 10.55 -10.23 2.11
N TYR A 137 11.09 -9.63 3.19
CA TYR A 137 10.47 -9.72 4.51
C TYR A 137 9.04 -9.13 4.54
N SER A 138 8.75 -8.14 3.69
CA SER A 138 7.40 -7.59 3.52
C SER A 138 6.40 -8.62 2.97
N GLU A 139 6.84 -9.52 2.08
CA GLU A 139 6.00 -10.62 1.59
C GLU A 139 5.68 -11.60 2.72
N ALA A 140 6.69 -11.99 3.50
CA ALA A 140 6.51 -12.87 4.66
C ALA A 140 5.58 -12.24 5.71
N ALA A 141 5.70 -10.93 5.95
CA ALA A 141 4.80 -10.19 6.82
C ALA A 141 3.36 -10.16 6.28
N ALA A 142 3.19 -10.00 4.97
CA ALA A 142 1.87 -10.06 4.32
C ALA A 142 1.22 -11.44 4.48
N GLY A 143 1.98 -12.53 4.27
CA GLY A 143 1.50 -13.90 4.48
C GLY A 143 1.17 -14.21 5.94
N LYS A 144 1.94 -13.68 6.89
CA LYS A 144 1.63 -13.80 8.34
C LYS A 144 0.37 -13.02 8.71
N ALA A 145 0.19 -11.81 8.15
CA ALA A 145 -0.94 -10.94 8.43
C ALA A 145 -2.26 -11.50 7.86
N TYR A 146 -2.19 -12.05 6.64
CA TYR A 146 -3.33 -12.55 5.91
C TYR A 146 -2.96 -13.89 5.25
N PRO A 147 -3.14 -15.01 5.97
CA PRO A 147 -3.01 -16.34 5.39
C PRO A 147 -3.92 -16.50 4.18
N ASP A 148 -3.48 -17.26 3.18
CA ASP A 148 -4.22 -17.52 1.94
C ASP A 148 -4.59 -16.25 1.14
N SER A 149 -3.84 -15.16 1.30
CA SER A 149 -4.02 -13.95 0.48
C SER A 149 -3.20 -14.00 -0.82
N GLN A 150 -3.67 -13.28 -1.83
CA GLN A 150 -2.89 -12.98 -3.02
C GLN A 150 -2.01 -11.77 -2.74
N VAL A 151 -0.70 -11.98 -2.60
CA VAL A 151 0.25 -10.89 -2.39
C VAL A 151 0.58 -10.19 -3.72
N ILE A 152 0.67 -8.86 -3.68
CA ILE A 152 0.95 -8.01 -4.85
C ILE A 152 2.25 -7.24 -4.57
N PRO A 153 3.38 -7.60 -5.22
CA PRO A 153 4.62 -6.86 -5.09
C PRO A 153 4.48 -5.46 -5.70
N CYS A 154 5.05 -4.47 -5.02
CA CYS A 154 5.10 -3.08 -5.46
C CYS A 154 6.54 -2.59 -5.38
N ASP A 155 7.01 -1.91 -6.43
CA ASP A 155 8.41 -1.46 -6.48
C ASP A 155 8.72 -0.44 -5.36
N GLN A 156 7.76 0.42 -5.03
CA GLN A 156 7.91 1.54 -4.08
C GLN A 156 6.77 1.56 -3.07
N PHE A 157 6.99 2.20 -1.92
CA PHE A 157 5.99 2.31 -0.87
C PHE A 157 4.74 3.06 -1.35
N GLU A 158 4.91 4.16 -2.10
CA GLU A 158 3.82 4.95 -2.67
C GLU A 158 2.87 4.11 -3.52
N VAL A 159 3.43 3.19 -4.30
CA VAL A 159 2.66 2.31 -5.18
C VAL A 159 1.79 1.38 -4.34
N ALA A 160 2.28 0.87 -3.22
CA ALA A 160 1.48 0.05 -2.31
C ALA A 160 0.32 0.83 -1.66
N PHE A 161 0.54 2.11 -1.28
CA PHE A 161 -0.53 2.99 -0.81
C PHE A 161 -1.57 3.24 -1.89
N GLN A 162 -1.14 3.62 -3.10
CA GLN A 162 -2.00 3.90 -4.24
C GLN A 162 -2.79 2.65 -4.67
N ALA A 163 -2.18 1.46 -4.63
CA ALA A 163 -2.86 0.21 -4.95
C ALA A 163 -4.09 -0.01 -4.07
N VAL A 164 -3.99 0.33 -2.77
CA VAL A 164 -5.13 0.27 -1.86
C VAL A 164 -6.13 1.40 -2.12
N GLU A 165 -5.70 2.63 -2.38
CA GLU A 165 -6.64 3.72 -2.68
C GLU A 165 -7.42 3.49 -3.99
N LEU A 166 -6.77 2.91 -5.00
CA LEU A 166 -7.33 2.65 -6.34
C LEU A 166 -8.05 1.29 -6.45
N TRP A 167 -8.30 0.59 -5.34
CA TRP A 167 -8.99 -0.71 -5.32
C TRP A 167 -8.28 -1.84 -6.09
N ILE A 168 -6.99 -1.67 -6.43
CA ILE A 168 -6.12 -2.68 -7.02
C ILE A 168 -5.75 -3.74 -5.96
N ALA A 169 -5.57 -3.30 -4.71
CA ALA A 169 -5.37 -4.15 -3.54
C ALA A 169 -6.44 -3.85 -2.47
N ASP A 170 -6.73 -4.83 -1.62
CA ASP A 170 -7.69 -4.69 -0.53
C ASP A 170 -7.01 -4.25 0.76
N ARG A 171 -5.73 -4.59 0.92
CA ARG A 171 -4.87 -4.26 2.05
C ARG A 171 -3.47 -3.93 1.59
N ALA A 172 -2.71 -3.22 2.42
CA ALA A 172 -1.26 -3.14 2.29
C ALA A 172 -0.58 -3.56 3.60
N VAL A 173 0.59 -4.19 3.52
CA VAL A 173 1.43 -4.51 4.68
C VAL A 173 2.78 -3.84 4.50
N LEU A 174 3.09 -2.90 5.37
CA LEU A 174 4.25 -2.02 5.23
C LEU A 174 5.06 -1.94 6.53
N PRO A 175 6.40 -1.94 6.46
CA PRO A 175 7.23 -1.82 7.64
C PRO A 175 7.19 -0.37 8.17
N VAL A 176 7.10 -0.19 9.48
CA VAL A 176 7.12 1.15 10.10
C VAL A 176 8.27 1.34 11.06
N GLU A 177 8.84 0.24 11.57
CA GLU A 177 9.91 0.27 12.55
C GLU A 177 10.72 -1.01 12.49
N ASN A 178 12.03 -0.89 12.62
CA ASN A 178 12.95 -2.01 12.81
C ASN A 178 13.70 -1.80 14.13
N SER A 179 13.90 -2.86 14.92
CA SER A 179 14.53 -2.75 16.25
C SER A 179 15.97 -2.22 16.21
N LEU A 180 16.68 -2.40 15.09
CA LEU A 180 18.05 -1.93 14.90
C LEU A 180 18.13 -0.61 14.10
N GLY A 181 17.28 -0.46 13.08
CA GLY A 181 17.27 0.72 12.20
C GLY A 181 16.34 1.85 12.64
N GLY A 182 15.49 1.62 13.64
CA GLY A 182 14.51 2.58 14.13
C GLY A 182 13.32 2.79 13.19
N SER A 183 12.74 3.98 13.24
CA SER A 183 11.52 4.37 12.53
C SER A 183 11.74 4.54 11.01
N ILE A 184 10.87 3.94 10.19
CA ILE A 184 10.86 4.14 8.74
C ILE A 184 10.00 5.37 8.41
N HIS A 185 10.61 6.55 8.52
CA HIS A 185 9.91 7.83 8.39
C HIS A 185 9.14 8.00 7.08
N ARG A 186 9.59 7.37 5.99
CA ARG A 186 8.90 7.47 4.70
C ARG A 186 7.47 6.94 4.78
N ASN A 187 7.24 5.83 5.47
CA ASN A 187 5.92 5.23 5.58
C ASN A 187 5.00 6.00 6.51
N TYR A 188 5.55 6.64 7.56
CA TYR A 188 4.81 7.60 8.36
C TYR A 188 4.35 8.82 7.55
N ASP A 189 5.20 9.37 6.68
CA ASP A 189 4.81 10.47 5.80
C ASP A 189 3.69 10.08 4.84
N LEU A 190 3.73 8.87 4.30
CA LEU A 190 2.71 8.37 3.40
C LEU A 190 1.38 8.16 4.13
N LEU A 191 1.39 7.67 5.38
CA LEU A 191 0.18 7.60 6.20
C LEU A 191 -0.51 8.96 6.37
N LEU A 192 0.24 10.07 6.40
CA LEU A 192 -0.34 11.41 6.49
C LEU A 192 -0.93 11.90 5.17
N ARG A 193 -0.33 11.50 4.04
CA ARG A 193 -0.73 11.93 2.69
C ARG A 193 -1.88 11.12 2.11
N HIS A 194 -2.05 9.89 2.58
CA HIS A 194 -3.06 8.95 2.11
C HIS A 194 -4.17 8.77 3.14
N ARG A 195 -5.38 8.49 2.67
CA ARG A 195 -6.57 8.26 3.54
C ARG A 195 -6.69 6.80 3.92
N LEU A 196 -5.59 6.23 4.41
CA LEU A 196 -5.56 4.85 4.90
C LEU A 196 -5.48 4.84 6.43
N HIS A 197 -6.01 3.77 7.00
CA HIS A 197 -6.03 3.52 8.43
C HIS A 197 -5.20 2.28 8.76
N ILE A 198 -4.50 2.33 9.89
CA ILE A 198 -3.87 1.14 10.46
C ILE A 198 -4.96 0.26 11.06
N VAL A 199 -5.08 -0.96 10.54
CA VAL A 199 -6.09 -1.96 10.90
C VAL A 199 -5.52 -3.14 11.67
N GLY A 200 -4.19 -3.20 11.82
CA GLY A 200 -3.48 -4.24 12.54
C GLY A 200 -1.98 -4.00 12.47
N GLU A 201 -1.23 -4.80 13.22
CA GLU A 201 0.22 -4.84 13.15
C GLU A 201 0.70 -6.30 13.13
N VAL A 202 1.93 -6.49 12.64
CA VAL A 202 2.62 -7.77 12.65
C VAL A 202 4.07 -7.52 13.03
N GLN A 203 4.59 -8.30 13.96
CA GLN A 203 6.03 -8.33 14.26
C GLN A 203 6.65 -9.53 13.55
N LEU A 204 7.70 -9.26 12.76
CA LEU A 204 8.43 -10.28 12.01
C LEU A 204 9.92 -10.23 12.37
N PRO A 205 10.48 -11.28 12.97
CA PRO A 205 11.91 -11.40 13.16
C PRO A 205 12.64 -11.53 11.84
N VAL A 206 13.75 -10.81 11.74
CA VAL A 206 14.59 -10.74 10.55
C VAL A 206 15.77 -11.68 10.75
N HIS A 207 15.82 -12.73 9.94
CA HIS A 207 16.89 -13.72 9.92
C HIS A 207 17.60 -13.66 8.58
N HIS A 208 18.81 -13.11 8.59
CA HIS A 208 19.62 -12.96 7.39
C HIS A 208 20.42 -14.24 7.12
N CYS A 209 20.43 -14.66 5.87
CA CYS A 209 21.21 -15.77 5.37
C CYS A 209 22.22 -15.26 4.35
N LEU A 210 23.42 -15.86 4.34
CA LEU A 210 24.39 -15.67 3.25
C LEU A 210 24.07 -16.66 2.13
N LEU A 211 23.65 -16.14 0.98
CA LEU A 211 23.18 -16.93 -0.15
C LEU A 211 24.18 -16.86 -1.30
N ALA A 212 24.39 -17.98 -1.98
CA ALA A 212 25.15 -18.03 -3.23
C ALA A 212 24.55 -19.05 -4.18
N LEU A 213 25.05 -19.12 -5.41
CA LEU A 213 24.67 -20.18 -6.34
C LEU A 213 25.08 -21.56 -5.79
N PRO A 214 24.37 -22.63 -6.20
CA PRO A 214 24.76 -23.99 -5.85
C PRO A 214 26.23 -24.29 -6.18
N ASP A 215 26.87 -25.06 -5.30
CA ASP A 215 28.27 -25.49 -5.38
C ASP A 215 29.31 -24.36 -5.19
N VAL A 216 28.90 -23.11 -4.93
CA VAL A 216 29.83 -22.02 -4.63
C VAL A 216 30.28 -22.13 -3.17
N ARG A 217 31.59 -22.18 -2.94
CA ARG A 217 32.15 -22.17 -1.58
C ARG A 217 32.48 -20.75 -1.12
N LYS A 218 32.39 -20.52 0.18
CA LYS A 218 32.64 -19.21 0.81
C LYS A 218 34.02 -18.62 0.46
N GLU A 219 35.04 -19.46 0.29
CA GLU A 219 36.41 -19.00 0.03
C GLU A 219 36.59 -18.40 -1.36
N TYR A 220 35.64 -18.61 -2.28
CA TYR A 220 35.67 -18.07 -3.63
C TYR A 220 34.89 -16.77 -3.81
N LEU A 221 34.23 -16.29 -2.75
CA LEU A 221 33.48 -15.06 -2.79
C LEU A 221 34.43 -13.86 -2.81
N THR A 222 34.21 -12.96 -3.75
CA THR A 222 34.92 -11.67 -3.86
C THR A 222 34.00 -10.51 -3.53
N ARG A 223 32.69 -10.75 -3.46
CA ARG A 223 31.68 -9.72 -3.26
C ARG A 223 30.45 -10.23 -2.50
N VAL A 224 29.87 -9.38 -1.67
CA VAL A 224 28.57 -9.57 -1.03
C VAL A 224 27.67 -8.37 -1.32
N ILE A 225 26.46 -8.64 -1.81
CA ILE A 225 25.44 -7.63 -2.11
C ILE A 225 24.22 -7.73 -1.21
N SER A 226 23.68 -6.59 -0.78
CA SER A 226 22.38 -6.51 -0.10
C SER A 226 21.94 -5.06 0.09
N HIS A 227 20.79 -4.86 0.72
CA HIS A 227 20.36 -3.55 1.20
C HIS A 227 21.38 -2.99 2.22
N PRO A 228 21.70 -1.66 2.20
CA PRO A 228 22.64 -1.05 3.14
C PRO A 228 22.41 -1.42 4.60
N GLN A 229 21.15 -1.47 5.02
CA GLN A 229 20.79 -1.83 6.39
C GLN A 229 21.11 -3.29 6.71
N ALA A 230 20.91 -4.22 5.77
CA ALA A 230 21.23 -5.63 5.97
C ALA A 230 22.76 -5.84 6.02
N LEU A 231 23.53 -5.13 5.19
CA LEU A 231 24.99 -5.14 5.23
C LEU A 231 25.51 -4.64 6.58
N ALA A 232 24.95 -3.53 7.09
CA ALA A 232 25.32 -2.97 8.39
C ALA A 232 24.96 -3.88 9.57
N GLN A 233 23.88 -4.67 9.43
CA GLN A 233 23.43 -5.63 10.45
C GLN A 233 24.24 -6.94 10.45
N CYS A 234 25.14 -7.16 9.49
CA CYS A 234 25.92 -8.39 9.36
C CYS A 234 27.43 -8.09 9.34
N GLU A 235 27.85 -6.99 9.97
CA GLU A 235 29.21 -6.48 9.84
C GLU A 235 30.25 -7.46 10.42
N HIS A 236 29.95 -8.13 11.54
CA HIS A 236 30.89 -9.07 12.12
C HIS A 236 31.14 -10.27 11.20
N THR A 237 30.07 -10.82 10.63
CA THR A 237 30.18 -11.96 9.70
C THR A 237 30.91 -11.55 8.43
N LEU A 238 30.57 -10.39 7.85
CA LEU A 238 31.26 -9.86 6.67
C LEU A 238 32.74 -9.59 6.92
N THR A 239 33.11 -9.14 8.12
CA THR A 239 34.51 -8.92 8.49
C THR A 239 35.28 -10.24 8.61
N LYS A 240 34.64 -11.32 9.10
CA LYS A 240 35.24 -12.66 9.19
C LYS A 240 35.50 -13.30 7.82
N LEU A 241 34.71 -12.97 6.79
CA LEU A 241 34.95 -13.43 5.42
C LEU A 241 36.26 -12.85 4.82
N GLY A 242 36.79 -11.78 5.42
CA GLY A 242 38.08 -11.18 5.08
C GLY A 242 37.98 -9.90 4.25
N LEU A 243 39.08 -9.13 4.25
CA LEU A 243 39.17 -7.81 3.59
C LEU A 243 39.04 -7.84 2.06
N ASN A 244 39.12 -9.02 1.46
CA ASN A 244 39.04 -9.19 0.01
C ASN A 244 37.59 -9.24 -0.51
N VAL A 245 36.59 -9.31 0.38
CA VAL A 245 35.18 -9.36 0.02
C VAL A 245 34.60 -7.95 -0.01
N ALA A 246 34.30 -7.46 -1.21
CA ALA A 246 33.66 -6.17 -1.41
C ALA A 246 32.20 -6.19 -0.91
N ARG A 247 31.79 -5.14 -0.19
CA ARG A 247 30.40 -4.94 0.24
C ARG A 247 29.74 -3.97 -0.73
N GLU A 248 28.74 -4.41 -1.47
CA GLU A 248 28.05 -3.58 -2.46
C GLU A 248 26.56 -3.43 -2.08
N ALA A 249 26.12 -2.17 -1.99
CA ALA A 249 24.77 -1.83 -1.61
C ALA A 249 23.83 -1.87 -2.83
N VAL A 250 22.68 -2.53 -2.67
CA VAL A 250 21.58 -2.55 -3.63
C VAL A 250 20.27 -2.14 -2.95
N ASP A 251 19.21 -1.95 -3.73
CA ASP A 251 17.95 -1.37 -3.21
C ASP A 251 17.11 -2.34 -2.36
N ASP A 252 17.24 -3.65 -2.56
CA ASP A 252 16.46 -4.65 -1.83
C ASP A 252 17.25 -5.94 -1.53
N THR A 253 16.93 -6.58 -0.42
CA THR A 253 17.52 -7.85 0.02
C THR A 253 17.13 -9.02 -0.89
N ALA A 254 15.85 -9.15 -1.24
CA ALA A 254 15.39 -10.24 -2.10
C ALA A 254 15.75 -9.97 -3.56
N GLY A 255 15.73 -8.71 -3.99
CA GLY A 255 16.28 -8.28 -5.28
C GLY A 255 17.78 -8.58 -5.42
N ALA A 256 18.56 -8.52 -4.34
CA ALA A 256 19.96 -8.94 -4.35
C ALA A 256 20.10 -10.45 -4.65
N ALA A 257 19.27 -11.28 -4.03
CA ALA A 257 19.23 -12.72 -4.29
C ALA A 257 18.80 -13.04 -5.73
N GLU A 258 17.74 -12.39 -6.20
CA GLU A 258 17.28 -12.49 -7.60
C GLU A 258 18.41 -12.11 -8.57
N PHE A 259 19.14 -11.03 -8.29
CA PHE A 259 20.22 -10.56 -9.14
C PHE A 259 21.39 -11.55 -9.24
N VAL A 260 21.79 -12.17 -8.12
CA VAL A 260 22.83 -13.23 -8.11
C VAL A 260 22.39 -14.42 -8.96
N ALA A 261 21.15 -14.86 -8.79
CA ALA A 261 20.59 -15.99 -9.54
C ALA A 261 20.48 -15.69 -11.04
N ALA A 262 19.86 -14.57 -11.40
CA ALA A 262 19.58 -14.19 -12.78
C ALA A 262 20.85 -13.97 -13.62
N ASN A 263 21.94 -13.48 -13.00
CA ASN A 263 23.20 -13.20 -13.69
C ASN A 263 24.24 -14.32 -13.53
N ASN A 264 23.89 -15.42 -12.87
CA ASN A 264 24.79 -16.56 -12.64
C ASN A 264 26.16 -16.15 -12.03
N LEU A 265 26.13 -15.24 -11.05
CA LEU A 265 27.32 -14.70 -10.40
C LEU A 265 27.91 -15.69 -9.40
N ARG A 266 28.99 -16.37 -9.78
CA ARG A 266 29.65 -17.39 -8.94
C ARG A 266 30.66 -16.83 -7.93
N ASP A 267 31.03 -15.58 -8.08
CA ASP A 267 31.96 -14.86 -7.20
C ASP A 267 31.23 -13.95 -6.18
N THR A 268 29.91 -13.89 -6.27
CA THR A 268 29.08 -12.94 -5.52
C THR A 268 28.07 -13.68 -4.66
N ALA A 269 27.97 -13.31 -3.39
CA ALA A 269 26.91 -13.75 -2.48
C ALA A 269 25.90 -12.64 -2.23
N ALA A 270 24.67 -13.00 -1.87
CA ALA A 270 23.62 -12.09 -1.45
C ALA A 270 23.31 -12.29 0.04
N ILE A 271 23.02 -11.20 0.77
CA ILE A 271 22.37 -11.31 2.08
C ILE A 271 20.87 -11.13 1.89
N ALA A 272 20.10 -12.17 2.18
CA ALA A 272 18.64 -12.14 2.06
C ALA A 272 17.97 -13.14 3.02
N SER A 273 16.65 -13.27 2.92
CA SER A 273 15.89 -14.25 3.70
C SER A 273 16.12 -15.67 3.17
N ALA A 274 15.94 -16.69 4.04
CA ALA A 274 15.92 -18.09 3.60
C ALA A 274 14.86 -18.35 2.52
N ARG A 275 13.73 -17.61 2.56
CA ARG A 275 12.68 -17.69 1.55
C ARG A 275 13.17 -17.27 0.17
N ALA A 276 14.00 -16.24 0.08
CA ALA A 276 14.60 -15.82 -1.18
C ALA A 276 15.53 -16.92 -1.74
N ALA A 277 16.24 -17.66 -0.89
CA ALA A 277 17.07 -18.78 -1.33
C ALA A 277 16.25 -19.86 -2.03
N GLU A 278 15.14 -20.28 -1.42
CA GLU A 278 14.20 -21.26 -2.00
C GLU A 278 13.63 -20.79 -3.34
N LEU A 279 13.20 -19.52 -3.41
CA LEU A 279 12.55 -18.96 -4.60
C LEU A 279 13.49 -18.84 -5.79
N TYR A 280 14.74 -18.44 -5.54
CA TYR A 280 15.72 -18.17 -6.60
C TYR A 280 16.71 -19.31 -6.83
N GLY A 281 16.51 -20.46 -6.17
CA GLY A 281 17.37 -21.65 -6.33
C GLY A 281 18.81 -21.43 -5.84
N LEU A 282 18.98 -20.64 -4.78
CA LEU A 282 20.27 -20.37 -4.16
C LEU A 282 20.52 -21.31 -2.97
N GLU A 283 21.80 -21.52 -2.65
CA GLU A 283 22.24 -22.28 -1.49
C GLU A 283 22.53 -21.34 -0.31
N VAL A 284 22.09 -21.75 0.88
CA VAL A 284 22.40 -21.04 2.13
C VAL A 284 23.79 -21.48 2.60
N LEU A 285 24.78 -20.63 2.40
CA LEU A 285 26.16 -20.88 2.85
C LEU A 285 26.29 -20.71 4.37
N GLU A 286 25.54 -19.77 4.94
CA GLU A 286 25.48 -19.52 6.38
C GLU A 286 24.11 -18.98 6.75
N ASP A 287 23.54 -19.52 7.83
CA ASP A 287 22.24 -19.10 8.35
C ASP A 287 22.42 -18.27 9.63
N GLY A 288 21.59 -17.24 9.80
CA GLY A 288 21.60 -16.38 10.98
C GLY A 288 22.87 -15.52 11.10
N ILE A 289 23.26 -14.85 10.03
CA ILE A 289 24.52 -14.07 9.97
C ILE A 289 24.44 -12.67 10.58
N GLN A 290 23.24 -12.24 11.01
CA GLN A 290 23.04 -10.95 11.64
C GLN A 290 23.76 -10.85 13.00
N ASP A 291 24.24 -9.66 13.32
CA ASP A 291 25.02 -9.38 14.53
C ASP A 291 24.15 -9.44 15.80
N ASP A 292 22.87 -9.08 15.71
CA ASP A 292 21.88 -9.19 16.79
C ASP A 292 20.77 -10.21 16.44
N PRO A 293 20.61 -11.30 17.21
CA PRO A 293 19.57 -12.30 16.97
C PRO A 293 18.14 -11.78 17.27
N ASN A 294 17.98 -10.65 17.96
CA ASN A 294 16.69 -10.05 18.31
C ASN A 294 16.25 -8.96 17.32
N ASN A 295 16.70 -9.06 16.07
CA ASN A 295 16.28 -8.15 15.00
C ASN A 295 14.81 -8.40 14.63
N VAL A 296 13.94 -7.42 14.91
CA VAL A 296 12.50 -7.52 14.64
C VAL A 296 12.06 -6.30 13.86
N THR A 297 11.29 -6.54 12.79
CA THR A 297 10.61 -5.48 12.05
C THR A 297 9.13 -5.51 12.37
N ARG A 298 8.60 -4.35 12.75
CA ARG A 298 7.18 -4.13 12.94
C ARG A 298 6.57 -3.61 11.64
N PHE A 299 5.57 -4.34 11.19
CA PHE A 299 4.75 -4.02 10.03
C PHE A 299 3.36 -3.57 10.50
N VAL A 300 2.75 -2.67 9.73
CA VAL A 300 1.35 -2.27 9.90
C VAL A 300 0.53 -2.75 8.72
N MET A 301 -0.70 -3.16 9.01
CA MET A 301 -1.70 -3.52 8.02
C MET A 301 -2.54 -2.27 7.75
N LEU A 302 -2.68 -1.89 6.49
CA LEU A 302 -3.42 -0.70 6.06
C LEU A 302 -4.68 -1.09 5.30
N ALA A 303 -5.74 -0.32 5.51
CA ALA A 303 -6.99 -0.42 4.75
C ALA A 303 -7.62 0.97 4.54
N ARG A 304 -8.58 1.02 3.60
CA ARG A 304 -9.38 2.23 3.32
C ARG A 304 -10.31 2.59 4.47
N GLU A 305 -10.85 1.58 5.16
CA GLU A 305 -11.77 1.77 6.28
C GLU A 305 -11.09 1.43 7.61
N PRO A 306 -11.32 2.21 8.68
CA PRO A 306 -10.80 1.89 9.99
C PRO A 306 -11.50 0.66 10.58
N VAL A 307 -10.78 -0.09 11.43
CA VAL A 307 -11.40 -1.14 12.23
C VAL A 307 -12.29 -0.50 13.29
N ILE A 308 -13.48 -1.07 13.49
CA ILE A 308 -14.36 -0.70 14.60
C ILE A 308 -13.66 -1.11 15.91
N PRO A 309 -13.25 -0.17 16.78
CA PRO A 309 -12.53 -0.49 17.99
C PRO A 309 -13.36 -1.35 18.94
N ARG A 310 -12.73 -2.33 19.56
CA ARG A 310 -13.37 -3.26 20.51
C ARG A 310 -12.54 -3.37 21.78
N THR A 311 -13.09 -4.04 22.80
CA THR A 311 -12.41 -4.33 24.07
C THR A 311 -12.26 -5.83 24.31
N ASP A 312 -12.42 -6.65 23.26
CA ASP A 312 -12.37 -8.12 23.31
C ASP A 312 -10.94 -8.68 23.38
N ARG A 313 -9.93 -7.85 23.09
CA ARG A 313 -8.51 -8.21 23.08
C ARG A 313 -7.66 -6.96 23.34
N PRO A 314 -6.34 -7.09 23.53
CA PRO A 314 -5.45 -5.94 23.63
C PRO A 314 -5.42 -5.12 22.32
N PHE A 315 -5.53 -3.81 22.45
CA PHE A 315 -5.53 -2.86 21.33
C PHE A 315 -4.43 -1.83 21.52
N LYS A 316 -3.93 -1.34 20.39
CA LYS A 316 -3.04 -0.20 20.29
C LYS A 316 -3.71 0.87 19.45
N THR A 317 -3.49 2.12 19.82
CA THR A 317 -3.94 3.27 19.04
C THR A 317 -2.74 4.11 18.66
N SER A 318 -2.62 4.38 17.36
CA SER A 318 -1.57 5.22 16.80
C SER A 318 -2.14 6.59 16.49
N ILE A 319 -1.47 7.62 16.99
CA ILE A 319 -1.81 9.01 16.73
C ILE A 319 -0.59 9.77 16.22
N VAL A 320 -0.88 10.84 15.52
CA VAL A 320 0.09 11.85 15.14
C VAL A 320 -0.44 13.20 15.60
N PHE A 321 0.41 14.02 16.19
CA PHE A 321 0.05 15.37 16.57
C PHE A 321 1.16 16.38 16.29
N ALA A 322 0.77 17.64 16.22
CA ALA A 322 1.68 18.77 16.09
C ALA A 322 1.12 20.01 16.80
N HIS A 323 2.00 20.96 17.06
CA HIS A 323 1.65 22.25 17.67
C HIS A 323 2.46 23.36 17.01
N ASP A 324 1.80 24.51 16.77
CA ASP A 324 2.40 25.60 16.01
C ASP A 324 3.59 26.26 16.72
N LYS A 325 3.62 26.19 18.05
CA LYS A 325 4.65 26.83 18.90
C LYS A 325 5.78 25.88 19.32
N GLY A 326 6.01 24.81 18.55
CA GLY A 326 7.13 23.89 18.77
C GLY A 326 6.84 22.74 19.74
N THR A 327 7.88 22.26 20.44
CA THR A 327 7.87 20.95 21.13
C THR A 327 7.36 20.97 22.57
N SER A 328 7.11 22.15 23.16
CA SER A 328 6.70 22.28 24.57
C SER A 328 5.36 21.59 24.90
N VAL A 329 4.53 21.36 23.89
CA VAL A 329 3.26 20.63 24.00
C VAL A 329 3.47 19.16 24.42
N LEU A 330 4.64 18.57 24.15
CA LEU A 330 4.90 17.15 24.35
C LEU A 330 4.61 16.73 25.80
N PHE A 331 5.11 17.49 26.79
CA PHE A 331 4.87 17.17 28.20
C PHE A 331 3.38 17.11 28.54
N LYS A 332 2.58 18.06 28.02
CA LYS A 332 1.14 18.08 28.25
C LYS A 332 0.47 16.85 27.65
N VAL A 333 0.83 16.48 26.42
CA VAL A 333 0.31 15.29 25.76
C VAL A 333 0.66 14.02 26.53
N LEU A 334 1.91 13.87 26.97
CA LEU A 334 2.33 12.70 27.75
C LEU A 334 1.57 12.62 29.09
N SER A 335 1.33 13.76 29.74
CA SER A 335 0.58 13.79 31.01
C SER A 335 -0.88 13.33 30.85
N ALA A 336 -1.53 13.62 29.73
CA ALA A 336 -2.91 13.19 29.46
C ALA A 336 -3.05 11.65 29.47
N PHE A 337 -2.02 10.93 28.99
CA PHE A 337 -1.98 9.47 29.04
C PHE A 337 -1.53 8.94 30.41
N ALA A 338 -0.48 9.54 30.98
CA ALA A 338 0.12 9.09 32.24
C ALA A 338 -0.90 9.14 33.41
N PHE A 339 -1.66 10.23 33.55
CA PHE A 339 -2.66 10.36 34.62
C PHE A 339 -3.85 9.38 34.49
N ARG A 340 -3.98 8.70 33.35
CA ARG A 340 -5.02 7.70 33.09
C ARG A 340 -4.49 6.27 33.05
N ASN A 341 -3.23 6.06 33.46
CA ASN A 341 -2.55 4.77 33.40
C ASN A 341 -2.65 4.13 32.00
N ILE A 342 -2.39 4.92 30.96
CA ILE A 342 -2.29 4.45 29.57
C ILE A 342 -0.82 4.36 29.21
N SER A 343 -0.35 3.15 28.89
CA SER A 343 1.03 2.90 28.50
C SER A 343 1.31 3.43 27.09
N LEU A 344 2.45 4.08 26.92
CA LEU A 344 2.94 4.51 25.61
C LEU A 344 4.00 3.51 25.15
N THR A 345 3.82 2.94 23.96
CA THR A 345 4.75 1.96 23.37
C THR A 345 5.70 2.59 22.37
N LYS A 346 5.38 3.78 21.86
CA LYS A 346 6.21 4.51 20.92
C LYS A 346 6.03 6.01 21.10
N ILE A 347 7.13 6.75 21.05
CA ILE A 347 7.14 8.21 20.88
C ILE A 347 8.28 8.53 19.91
N GLU A 348 7.97 9.16 18.79
CA GLU A 348 8.96 9.58 17.80
C GLU A 348 8.73 11.04 17.43
N SER A 349 9.77 11.87 17.52
CA SER A 349 9.73 13.27 17.11
C SER A 349 10.37 13.43 15.73
N ARG A 350 9.63 14.02 14.79
CA ARG A 350 10.11 14.23 13.42
C ARG A 350 10.16 15.72 13.11
N PRO A 351 11.36 16.32 12.96
CA PRO A 351 11.48 17.72 12.56
C PRO A 351 11.02 17.87 11.12
N HIS A 352 10.18 18.87 10.86
CA HIS A 352 9.61 19.10 9.53
C HIS A 352 9.70 20.56 9.09
N ARG A 353 10.86 21.18 9.36
CA ARG A 353 11.06 22.63 9.25
C ARG A 353 10.81 23.24 7.86
N ASN A 354 10.89 22.47 6.75
CA ASN A 354 10.94 23.07 5.40
C ASN A 354 10.09 22.37 4.31
N ARG A 355 9.13 21.50 4.66
CA ARG A 355 8.23 20.90 3.66
C ARG A 355 6.77 20.97 4.13
N PRO A 356 5.84 21.51 3.33
CA PRO A 356 4.42 21.37 3.65
C PRO A 356 4.04 19.89 3.57
N ILE A 357 3.35 19.38 4.59
CA ILE A 357 2.66 18.09 4.47
C ILE A 357 1.25 18.41 3.99
N ARG A 358 0.90 17.84 2.84
CA ARG A 358 -0.50 17.72 2.45
C ARG A 358 -1.12 16.71 3.38
N VAL A 359 -1.90 17.21 4.33
CA VAL A 359 -2.76 16.38 5.16
C VAL A 359 -4.08 16.30 4.44
N VAL A 360 -4.50 15.08 4.12
CA VAL A 360 -5.85 14.89 3.57
C VAL A 360 -6.81 14.82 4.76
N ASP A 361 -7.66 15.84 4.87
CA ASP A 361 -8.72 15.90 5.87
C ASP A 361 -9.92 15.03 5.42
N ASP A 362 -10.93 14.85 6.28
CA ASP A 362 -12.04 13.94 6.00
C ASP A 362 -12.88 14.29 4.76
N GLU A 363 -12.74 15.50 4.24
CA GLU A 363 -13.48 16.02 3.08
C GLU A 363 -12.72 15.91 1.74
N SER A 364 -11.62 15.14 1.68
CA SER A 364 -10.82 14.90 0.46
C SER A 364 -10.12 16.13 -0.14
N GLU A 365 -10.23 17.29 0.49
CA GLU A 365 -9.38 18.45 0.19
C GLU A 365 -8.08 18.34 1.00
N GLY A 366 -6.94 18.21 0.31
CA GLY A 366 -5.64 18.15 0.95
C GLY A 366 -5.17 19.54 1.38
N THR A 367 -5.22 19.85 2.68
CA THR A 367 -4.70 21.11 3.22
C THR A 367 -3.19 21.00 3.44
N ALA A 368 -2.42 21.90 2.84
CA ALA A 368 -0.98 22.01 3.11
C ALA A 368 -0.77 22.68 4.48
N LYS A 369 -0.28 21.91 5.46
CA LYS A 369 0.05 22.42 6.80
C LYS A 369 1.56 22.45 7.03
N HIS A 370 2.02 23.44 7.80
CA HIS A 370 3.42 23.63 8.17
C HIS A 370 3.56 23.44 9.68
N PHE A 371 4.32 22.44 10.10
CA PHE A 371 4.63 22.21 11.50
C PHE A 371 6.13 22.08 11.69
N GLU A 372 6.67 22.71 12.72
CA GLU A 372 8.09 22.61 13.02
C GLU A 372 8.48 21.17 13.41
N TYR A 373 7.61 20.52 14.19
CA TYR A 373 7.75 19.15 14.65
C TYR A 373 6.42 18.42 14.59
N MET A 374 6.49 17.13 14.25
CA MET A 374 5.40 16.18 14.42
C MET A 374 5.81 15.09 15.38
N PHE A 375 4.86 14.60 16.16
CA PHE A 375 5.06 13.54 17.11
C PHE A 375 4.16 12.37 16.75
N TYR A 376 4.75 11.19 16.56
CA TYR A 376 4.04 9.94 16.39
C TYR A 376 4.04 9.20 17.72
N VAL A 377 2.85 8.81 18.17
CA VAL A 377 2.68 8.13 19.45
C VAL A 377 1.80 6.91 19.27
N ASP A 378 2.28 5.79 19.80
CA ASP A 378 1.47 4.58 19.97
C ASP A 378 1.20 4.37 21.45
N PHE A 379 -0.06 4.05 21.78
CA PHE A 379 -0.46 3.77 23.15
C PHE A 379 -1.37 2.55 23.26
N GLU A 380 -1.27 1.84 24.38
CA GLU A 380 -2.01 0.61 24.67
C GLU A 380 -3.40 0.94 25.23
N ALA A 381 -4.30 1.33 24.34
CA ALA A 381 -5.72 1.37 24.64
C ALA A 381 -6.55 1.29 23.35
N SER A 382 -7.77 0.79 23.51
CA SER A 382 -8.80 0.83 22.46
C SER A 382 -9.56 2.14 22.52
N MET A 383 -9.89 2.72 21.36
CA MET A 383 -10.78 3.87 21.26
C MET A 383 -12.24 3.58 21.67
N ALA A 384 -12.59 2.32 21.95
CA ALA A 384 -13.85 1.96 22.60
C ALA A 384 -13.86 2.22 24.12
N GLN A 385 -12.68 2.47 24.73
CA GLN A 385 -12.58 2.74 26.16
C GLN A 385 -12.72 4.23 26.46
N VAL A 386 -13.56 4.57 27.43
CA VAL A 386 -13.80 5.96 27.88
C VAL A 386 -12.48 6.63 28.31
N LYS A 387 -11.58 5.91 28.98
CA LYS A 387 -10.28 6.48 29.38
C LYS A 387 -9.43 6.95 28.19
N ALA A 388 -9.46 6.21 27.07
CA ALA A 388 -8.71 6.55 25.87
C ALA A 388 -9.35 7.74 25.14
N GLN A 389 -10.69 7.76 25.06
CA GLN A 389 -11.45 8.88 24.49
C GLN A 389 -11.19 10.18 25.27
N ASN A 390 -11.22 10.12 26.60
CA ASN A 390 -10.93 11.28 27.45
C ASN A 390 -9.47 11.75 27.33
N ALA A 391 -8.52 10.83 27.17
CA ALA A 391 -7.12 11.18 26.94
C ALA A 391 -6.98 11.91 25.59
N LEU A 392 -7.61 11.39 24.53
CA LEU A 392 -7.53 11.97 23.19
C LEU A 392 -8.20 13.36 23.13
N ALA A 393 -9.34 13.52 23.80
CA ALA A 393 -10.02 14.82 23.91
C ALA A 393 -9.11 15.87 24.58
N GLU A 394 -8.44 15.51 25.68
CA GLU A 394 -7.49 16.40 26.35
C GLU A 394 -6.27 16.73 25.46
N VAL A 395 -5.75 15.74 24.72
CA VAL A 395 -4.67 15.97 23.74
C VAL A 395 -5.11 16.97 22.67
N GLN A 396 -6.34 16.85 22.17
CA GLN A 396 -6.89 17.75 21.16
C GLN A 396 -6.93 19.21 21.62
N GLU A 397 -7.16 19.47 22.91
CA GLU A 397 -7.13 20.83 23.48
C GLU A 397 -5.73 21.45 23.47
N PHE A 398 -4.67 20.64 23.52
CA PHE A 398 -3.28 21.12 23.58
C PHE A 398 -2.65 21.28 22.19
N THR A 399 -3.14 20.57 21.19
CA THR A 399 -2.49 20.42 19.88
C THR A 399 -3.19 21.24 18.80
N SER A 400 -2.41 21.82 17.88
CA SER A 400 -2.96 22.49 16.68
C SER A 400 -3.40 21.50 15.61
N PHE A 401 -2.86 20.28 15.67
CA PHE A 401 -3.19 19.19 14.77
C PHE A 401 -3.11 17.88 15.51
N LEU A 402 -4.13 17.04 15.31
CA LEU A 402 -4.22 15.70 15.83
C LEU A 402 -4.93 14.84 14.79
N ARG A 403 -4.33 13.69 14.45
CA ARG A 403 -4.96 12.66 13.63
C ARG A 403 -4.77 11.30 14.27
N VAL A 404 -5.85 10.52 14.31
CA VAL A 404 -5.79 9.11 14.66
C VAL A 404 -5.47 8.33 13.39
N LEU A 405 -4.34 7.62 13.40
CA LEU A 405 -3.90 6.77 12.29
C LEU A 405 -4.61 5.42 12.30
N GLY A 406 -5.00 4.94 13.48
CA GLY A 406 -5.81 3.74 13.65
C GLY A 406 -5.90 3.31 15.11
N SER A 407 -6.95 2.56 15.45
CA SER A 407 -7.09 1.84 16.72
C SER A 407 -7.34 0.37 16.38
N TYR A 408 -6.36 -0.48 16.65
CA TYR A 408 -6.28 -1.81 16.07
C TYR A 408 -5.79 -2.87 17.07
N PRO A 409 -6.12 -4.16 16.84
CA PRO A 409 -5.56 -5.27 17.61
C PRO A 409 -4.04 -5.29 17.62
N MET A 410 -3.45 -5.55 18.79
CA MET A 410 -2.01 -5.79 18.89
C MET A 410 -1.63 -7.18 18.35
N ASP A 411 -0.43 -7.30 17.79
CA ASP A 411 0.14 -8.61 17.48
C ASP A 411 0.52 -9.31 18.79
N MET A 412 -0.30 -10.26 19.19
CA MET A 412 -0.07 -11.10 20.37
C MET A 412 0.47 -12.49 19.99
N THR A 413 0.83 -12.72 18.72
CA THR A 413 1.31 -14.04 18.30
C THR A 413 2.63 -14.36 19.01
N PRO A 414 2.70 -15.41 19.84
CA PRO A 414 3.93 -15.82 20.48
C PRO A 414 4.95 -16.19 19.40
N TRP A 415 6.17 -15.68 19.53
CA TRP A 415 7.26 -16.11 18.68
C TRP A 415 7.54 -17.59 18.92
N ASN A 416 7.38 -18.42 17.89
CA ASN A 416 7.78 -19.81 17.92
C ASN A 416 8.82 -20.06 16.81
N PRO A 417 10.13 -20.10 17.13
CA PRO A 417 11.19 -20.31 16.14
C PRO A 417 11.18 -21.72 15.53
N SER A 418 10.27 -22.61 15.96
CA SER A 418 10.28 -24.04 15.63
C SER A 418 9.21 -24.53 14.65
N SER A 419 8.46 -23.65 13.97
CA SER A 419 7.47 -24.12 12.97
C SER A 419 8.04 -24.61 11.63
N ARG A 420 9.38 -24.72 11.48
CA ARG A 420 9.98 -25.48 10.38
C ARG A 420 9.86 -26.99 10.66
N ARG A 421 8.71 -27.56 10.28
CA ARG A 421 8.48 -28.93 9.76
C ARG A 421 6.97 -29.19 9.80
N GLY A 422 6.32 -28.92 8.66
CA GLY A 422 5.11 -29.63 8.28
C GLY A 422 5.52 -30.78 7.38
N ASP A 423 5.04 -31.98 7.73
CA ASP A 423 5.31 -33.28 7.12
C ASP A 423 5.09 -33.37 5.60
#